data_AF-A0A941IRM4-F1
#
_entry.id   AF-A0A941IRM4-F1
#
_cell.length_a   1.000
_cell.length_b   1.000
_cell.length_c   1.000
_cell.angle_alpha   90.00
_cell.angle_beta   90.00
_cell.angle_gamma   90.00
#
_symmetry.space_group_name_H-M   'P 1'
#
loop_
_entity.id
_entity.type
_entity.pdbx_description
1 polymer ?
#
loop_
_entity_poly.entity_id
_entity_poly.type
_entity_poly.pdbx_seq_one_letter_code
_entity_poly.pdbx_strand_id
1 'polypeptide(L)'
;MTEGELVLRADRVAVDEGELVFLCADEVVFQLDRRYFRSMAWFVDRPTFAEWLRSRRKRYPNSHTRWSTQEREQLAKELGGGNSWQRIADVHGRTVHAVQREAVKDGLVAAEAFPRPGVG
;
A
#
# COMPACT_ATOMS: atom_id res chain seq x y z
N MET A 1 -10.48 -38.86 -2.40
CA MET A 1 -10.17 -37.94 -1.28
C MET A 1 -8.68 -38.04 -1.04
N THR A 2 -7.91 -37.06 -1.47
CA THR A 2 -6.47 -36.97 -1.22
C THR A 2 -6.24 -36.65 0.26
N GLU A 3 -5.23 -37.27 0.87
CA GLU A 3 -4.90 -37.17 2.29
C GLU A 3 -4.82 -35.71 2.80
N GLY A 4 -5.58 -35.44 3.87
CA GLY A 4 -5.10 -34.67 5.03
C GLY A 4 -5.00 -33.15 4.95
N GLU A 5 -5.95 -32.44 4.33
CA GLU A 5 -6.02 -30.97 4.48
C GLU A 5 -6.71 -30.59 5.80
N LEU A 6 -5.99 -29.94 6.72
CA LEU A 6 -6.54 -29.35 7.95
C LEU A 6 -6.83 -27.86 7.70
N VAL A 7 -8.11 -27.48 7.70
CA VAL A 7 -8.54 -26.09 7.54
C VAL A 7 -8.93 -25.51 8.90
N LEU A 8 -8.21 -24.47 9.34
CA LEU A 8 -8.43 -23.78 10.61
C LEU A 8 -8.85 -22.33 10.35
N ARG A 9 -9.81 -21.82 11.12
CA ARG A 9 -10.11 -20.38 11.17
C ARG A 9 -9.36 -19.76 12.35
N ALA A 10 -8.44 -18.85 12.06
CA ALA A 10 -7.69 -18.10 13.06
C ALA A 10 -7.46 -16.67 12.53
N ASP A 11 -7.50 -15.69 13.43
CA ASP A 11 -7.21 -14.29 13.12
C ASP A 11 -5.71 -14.01 13.13
N ARG A 12 -4.96 -14.80 13.91
CA ARG A 12 -3.50 -14.66 14.07
C ARG A 12 -2.85 -16.03 14.21
N VAL A 13 -1.60 -16.13 13.76
CA VAL A 13 -0.70 -17.24 14.07
C VAL A 13 0.57 -16.68 14.67
N ALA A 14 1.04 -17.28 15.76
CA ALA A 14 2.25 -16.91 16.48
C ALA A 14 3.15 -18.12 16.68
N VAL A 15 4.42 -17.88 17.00
CA VAL A 15 5.34 -18.92 17.47
C VAL A 15 5.59 -18.65 18.95
N ASP A 16 5.25 -19.61 19.81
CA ASP A 16 5.44 -19.52 21.26
C ASP A 16 6.17 -20.76 21.75
N GLU A 17 7.29 -20.58 22.46
CA GLU A 17 8.13 -21.66 23.02
C GLU A 17 8.50 -22.84 22.08
N GLY A 18 8.42 -22.64 20.76
CA GLY A 18 8.66 -23.71 19.78
C GLY A 18 7.39 -24.40 19.29
N GLU A 19 6.23 -23.79 19.49
CA GLU A 19 4.95 -24.25 19.00
C GLU A 19 4.34 -23.18 18.07
N LEU A 20 3.67 -23.61 17.02
CA LEU A 20 2.82 -22.75 16.21
C LEU A 20 1.46 -22.67 16.88
N VAL A 21 1.09 -21.47 17.32
CA VAL A 21 -0.16 -21.19 18.03
C VAL A 21 -1.08 -20.40 17.11
N PHE A 22 -2.28 -20.91 16.89
CA PHE A 22 -3.33 -20.28 16.11
C PHE A 22 -4.35 -19.66 17.07
N LEU A 23 -4.64 -18.39 16.88
CA LEU A 23 -5.45 -17.58 17.78
C LEU A 23 -6.68 -17.04 17.06
N CYS A 24 -7.84 -17.05 17.72
CA CYS A 24 -9.04 -16.32 17.32
C CYS A 24 -9.35 -15.30 18.42
N ALA A 25 -9.40 -14.02 18.07
CA ALA A 25 -9.22 -12.91 19.01
C ALA A 25 -7.95 -13.08 19.87
N ASP A 26 -8.07 -13.63 21.08
CA ASP A 26 -6.96 -13.91 22.01
C ASP A 26 -7.02 -15.35 22.59
N GLU A 27 -7.88 -16.21 22.04
CA GLU A 27 -8.00 -17.61 22.47
C GLU A 27 -7.20 -18.54 21.54
N VAL A 28 -6.48 -19.49 22.13
CA VAL A 28 -5.76 -20.54 21.40
C VAL A 28 -6.76 -21.52 20.84
N VAL A 29 -6.94 -21.52 19.52
CA VAL A 29 -7.84 -22.43 18.81
C VAL A 29 -7.12 -23.68 18.28
N PHE A 30 -5.80 -23.60 18.09
CA PHE A 30 -4.98 -24.74 17.69
C PHE A 30 -3.50 -24.52 18.04
N GLN A 31 -2.79 -25.59 18.37
CA GLN A 31 -1.38 -25.57 18.71
C GLN A 31 -0.67 -26.74 18.04
N LEU A 32 0.50 -26.49 17.45
CA LEU A 32 1.29 -27.48 16.74
C LEU A 32 2.74 -27.43 17.20
N ASP A 33 3.23 -28.52 17.79
CA ASP A 33 4.64 -28.66 18.19
C ASP A 33 5.58 -28.65 16.97
N ARG A 34 6.74 -28.00 17.10
CA ARG A 34 7.77 -27.86 16.06
C ARG A 34 8.27 -29.17 15.45
N ARG A 35 8.11 -30.30 16.10
CA ARG A 35 8.43 -31.62 15.51
C ARG A 35 7.54 -31.94 14.32
N TYR A 36 6.35 -31.35 14.25
CA TYR A 36 5.35 -31.60 13.21
C TYR A 36 5.36 -30.57 12.08
N PHE A 37 6.19 -29.52 12.15
CA PHE A 37 6.31 -28.55 11.06
C PHE A 37 7.76 -28.11 10.83
N ARG A 38 8.15 -28.00 9.56
CA ARG A 38 9.49 -27.52 9.16
C ARG A 38 9.51 -26.05 8.79
N SER A 39 8.43 -25.55 8.19
CA SER A 39 8.31 -24.19 7.69
C SER A 39 6.84 -23.79 7.59
N MET A 40 6.56 -22.51 7.83
CA MET A 40 5.25 -21.91 7.58
C MET A 40 5.37 -20.97 6.37
N ALA A 41 4.46 -21.12 5.40
CA ALA A 41 4.36 -20.23 4.26
C ALA A 41 3.01 -19.51 4.31
N TRP A 42 3.04 -18.18 4.30
CA TRP A 42 1.85 -17.35 4.23
C TRP A 42 1.48 -17.07 2.78
N PHE A 43 0.30 -17.50 2.37
CA PHE A 43 -0.29 -17.08 1.11
C PHE A 43 -1.21 -15.90 1.39
N VAL A 44 -0.68 -14.69 1.19
CA VAL A 44 -1.55 -13.51 1.09
C VAL A 44 -2.16 -13.57 -0.30
N ASP A 45 -3.49 -13.58 -0.39
CA ASP A 45 -4.20 -13.43 -1.65
C ASP A 45 -3.87 -12.04 -2.21
N ARG A 46 -2.85 -11.98 -3.06
CA ARG A 46 -2.42 -10.75 -3.70
C ARG A 46 -3.33 -10.54 -4.89
N PRO A 47 -3.92 -9.34 -5.07
CA PRO A 47 -4.70 -9.07 -6.26
C PRO A 47 -3.87 -9.40 -7.50
N THR A 48 -4.51 -10.04 -8.47
CA THR A 48 -3.89 -10.26 -9.78
C THR A 48 -3.40 -8.94 -10.35
N PHE A 49 -2.41 -8.96 -11.23
CA PHE A 49 -1.92 -7.74 -11.88
C PHE A 49 -3.06 -6.93 -12.53
N ALA A 50 -4.05 -7.61 -13.11
CA ALA A 50 -5.24 -6.98 -13.68
C ALA A 50 -6.10 -6.28 -12.63
N GLU A 51 -6.35 -6.90 -11.47
CA GLU A 51 -7.10 -6.29 -10.36
C GLU A 51 -6.38 -5.10 -9.76
N TRP A 52 -5.07 -5.24 -9.53
CA TRP A 52 -4.25 -4.14 -9.08
C TRP A 52 -4.28 -2.98 -10.07
N LEU A 53 -4.15 -3.24 -11.37
CA LEU A 53 -4.17 -2.21 -12.40
C LEU A 53 -5.53 -1.51 -12.48
N ARG A 54 -6.64 -2.26 -12.41
CA ARG A 54 -8.00 -1.71 -12.35
C ARG A 54 -8.20 -0.81 -11.13
N SER A 55 -7.80 -1.31 -9.94
CA SER A 55 -7.85 -0.56 -8.70
C SER A 55 -7.03 0.74 -8.77
N ARG A 56 -5.82 0.66 -9.33
CA ARG A 56 -4.92 1.81 -9.50
C ARG A 56 -5.52 2.86 -10.46
N ARG A 57 -6.07 2.44 -11.60
CA ARG A 57 -6.75 3.35 -12.55
C ARG A 57 -7.97 4.01 -11.94
N LYS A 58 -8.73 3.28 -11.12
CA LYS A 58 -9.88 3.84 -10.38
C LYS A 58 -9.44 4.88 -9.36
N ARG A 59 -8.37 4.62 -8.60
CA ARG A 59 -7.87 5.53 -7.57
C ARG A 59 -7.17 6.76 -8.16
N TYR A 60 -6.46 6.60 -9.27
CA TYR A 60 -5.67 7.66 -9.88
C TYR A 60 -5.96 7.76 -11.39
N PRO A 61 -7.15 8.25 -11.78
CA PRO A 61 -7.59 8.29 -13.17
C PRO A 61 -6.66 9.11 -14.07
N ASN A 62 -5.95 10.09 -13.50
CA ASN A 62 -5.07 11.01 -14.22
C ASN A 62 -3.59 10.60 -14.15
N SER A 63 -3.26 9.39 -13.67
CA SER A 63 -1.87 8.91 -13.55
C SER A 63 -1.02 9.01 -14.82
N HIS A 64 -1.67 8.94 -15.99
CA HIS A 64 -1.01 8.85 -17.29
C HIS A 64 -1.41 9.99 -18.24
N THR A 65 -2.12 10.99 -17.76
CA THR A 65 -2.51 12.15 -18.56
C THR A 65 -1.48 13.27 -18.43
N ARG A 66 -1.40 14.16 -19.43
CA ARG A 66 -0.57 15.38 -19.31
C ARG A 66 -1.23 16.36 -18.34
N TRP A 67 -0.45 17.22 -17.72
CA TRP A 67 -0.96 18.35 -16.94
C TRP A 67 -1.41 19.46 -17.88
N SER A 68 -2.67 19.86 -17.77
CA SER A 68 -3.24 21.04 -18.41
C SER A 68 -2.85 22.31 -17.65
N THR A 69 -2.96 23.46 -18.32
CA THR A 69 -2.75 24.77 -17.67
C THR A 69 -3.67 24.97 -16.47
N GLN A 70 -4.94 24.58 -16.58
CA GLN A 70 -5.91 24.68 -15.50
C GLN A 70 -5.55 23.80 -14.30
N GLU A 71 -5.06 22.58 -14.53
CA GLU A 71 -4.57 21.71 -13.44
C GLU A 71 -3.37 22.32 -12.72
N ARG A 72 -2.46 22.99 -13.44
CA ARG A 72 -1.29 23.65 -12.83
C ARG A 72 -1.68 24.87 -11.99
N GLU A 73 -2.61 25.68 -12.51
CA GLU A 73 -3.16 26.81 -11.75
C GLU A 73 -3.87 26.34 -10.47
N GLN A 74 -4.63 25.24 -10.54
CA GLN A 74 -5.25 24.65 -9.37
C GLN A 74 -4.20 24.13 -8.38
N LEU A 75 -3.15 23.45 -8.86
CA LEU A 75 -2.06 22.97 -8.03
C LEU A 75 -1.41 24.11 -7.22
N ALA A 76 -1.13 25.25 -7.86
CA ALA A 76 -0.57 26.42 -7.19
C ALA A 76 -1.50 26.96 -6.08
N LYS A 77 -2.81 27.00 -6.32
CA LYS A 77 -3.81 27.41 -5.32
C LYS A 77 -3.85 26.45 -4.13
N GLU A 78 -3.86 25.15 -4.38
CA GLU A 78 -3.91 24.13 -3.34
C GLU A 78 -2.66 24.16 -2.44
N LEU A 79 -1.49 24.40 -3.03
CA LEU A 79 -0.24 24.56 -2.30
C LEU A 79 -0.23 25.85 -1.46
N GLY A 80 -0.67 26.97 -2.03
CA GLY A 80 -0.81 28.24 -1.30
C GLY A 80 -1.84 28.17 -0.16
N GLY A 81 -2.83 27.28 -0.27
CA GLY A 81 -3.85 27.04 0.74
C GLY A 81 -3.42 26.12 1.91
N GLY A 82 -2.20 25.58 1.88
CA GLY A 82 -1.69 24.72 2.95
C GLY A 82 -2.31 23.32 3.01
N ASN A 83 -2.90 22.84 1.90
CA ASN A 83 -3.48 21.50 1.85
C ASN A 83 -2.38 20.41 1.92
N SER A 84 -2.71 19.28 2.56
CA SER A 84 -1.78 18.14 2.62
C SER A 84 -1.57 17.52 1.24
N TRP A 85 -0.38 16.98 0.98
CA TRP A 85 -0.07 16.32 -0.30
C TRP A 85 -1.06 15.21 -0.68
N GLN A 86 -1.57 14.48 0.31
CA GLN A 86 -2.57 13.43 0.08
C GLN A 86 -3.87 14.02 -0.47
N ARG A 87 -4.35 15.11 0.11
CA ARG A 87 -5.54 15.82 -0.37
C ARG A 87 -5.34 16.35 -1.80
N ILE A 88 -4.19 16.96 -2.07
CA ILE A 88 -3.88 17.48 -3.41
C ILE A 88 -3.84 16.31 -4.42
N ALA A 89 -3.22 15.19 -4.07
CA ALA A 89 -3.19 13.99 -4.90
C ALA A 89 -4.59 13.46 -5.24
N ASP A 90 -5.48 13.42 -4.25
CA ASP A 90 -6.87 12.99 -4.44
C ASP A 90 -7.65 13.93 -5.36
N VAL A 91 -7.51 15.25 -5.20
CA VAL A 91 -8.15 16.27 -6.05
C VAL A 91 -7.70 16.14 -7.50
N HIS A 92 -6.40 15.94 -7.73
CA HIS A 92 -5.86 15.79 -9.07
C HIS A 92 -6.04 14.39 -9.65
N GLY A 93 -6.51 13.40 -8.86
CA GLY A 93 -6.62 12.01 -9.31
C GLY A 93 -5.28 11.41 -9.73
N ARG A 94 -4.19 11.79 -9.03
CA ARG A 94 -2.80 11.38 -9.33
C ARG A 94 -2.12 10.90 -8.04
N THR A 95 -0.98 10.23 -8.16
CA THR A 95 -0.20 9.86 -6.96
C THR A 95 0.44 11.11 -6.34
N VAL A 96 0.67 11.08 -5.02
CA VAL A 96 1.42 12.13 -4.31
C VAL A 96 2.75 12.45 -5.02
N HIS A 97 3.49 11.40 -5.39
CA HIS A 97 4.75 11.56 -6.11
C HIS A 97 4.57 12.30 -7.45
N ALA A 98 3.50 12.05 -8.20
CA ALA A 98 3.27 12.72 -9.49
C ALA A 98 2.97 14.22 -9.29
N VAL A 99 2.20 14.55 -8.25
CA VAL A 99 1.89 15.94 -7.88
C VAL A 99 3.14 16.68 -7.40
N GLN A 100 3.91 16.10 -6.49
CA GLN A 100 5.17 16.69 -6.01
C GLN A 100 6.14 16.95 -7.15
N ARG A 101 6.26 16.00 -8.09
CA ARG A 101 7.12 16.15 -9.26
C ARG A 101 6.68 17.33 -10.14
N GLU A 102 5.39 17.50 -10.40
CA GLU A 102 4.92 18.65 -11.18
C GLU A 102 5.11 19.96 -10.40
N ALA A 103 4.87 19.98 -9.09
CA ALA A 103 5.10 21.15 -8.25
C ALA A 103 6.56 21.62 -8.27
N VAL A 104 7.52 20.69 -8.24
CA VAL A 104 8.95 21.01 -8.39
C VAL A 104 9.25 21.53 -9.80
N LYS A 105 8.69 20.88 -10.83
CA LYS A 105 8.92 21.24 -12.23
C LYS A 105 8.39 22.65 -12.56
N ASP A 106 7.26 23.02 -11.99
CA ASP A 106 6.64 24.35 -12.15
C ASP A 106 7.24 25.38 -11.18
N GLY A 107 8.24 25.01 -10.37
CA GLY A 107 8.93 25.92 -9.45
C GLY A 107 8.10 26.34 -8.22
N LEU A 108 7.00 25.64 -7.94
CA LEU A 108 6.12 25.92 -6.79
C LEU A 108 6.74 25.43 -5.47
N VAL A 109 7.60 24.41 -5.53
CA VAL A 109 8.32 23.86 -4.37
C VAL A 109 9.77 23.61 -4.75
N ALA A 110 10.68 23.93 -3.83
CA ALA A 110 12.10 23.66 -3.97
C ALA A 110 12.36 22.14 -4.08
N ALA A 111 13.24 21.73 -5.00
CA ALA A 111 13.54 20.31 -5.21
C ALA A 111 14.13 19.64 -3.96
N GLU A 112 14.83 20.44 -3.14
CA GLU A 112 15.47 20.07 -1.88
C GLU A 112 14.45 19.70 -0.79
N ALA A 113 13.19 20.11 -0.94
CA ALA A 113 12.12 19.75 -0.01
C ALA A 113 11.72 18.26 -0.07
N PHE A 114 12.17 17.52 -1.10
CA PHE A 114 11.89 16.11 -1.26
C PHE A 114 13.19 15.30 -1.34
N PRO A 115 13.60 14.62 -0.25
CA PRO A 115 14.74 13.74 -0.30
C PRO A 115 14.47 12.61 -1.31
N ARG A 116 15.41 12.39 -2.23
CA ARG A 116 15.31 11.28 -3.19
C ARG A 116 15.32 9.96 -2.40
N PRO A 117 14.38 9.03 -2.66
CA PRO A 117 14.48 7.71 -2.07
C PRO A 117 15.73 7.01 -2.61
N GLY A 118 16.66 6.64 -1.72
CA GLY A 118 17.82 5.79 -2.03
C GLY A 118 19.21 6.44 -2.02
N VAL A 119 19.42 7.55 -1.30
CA VAL A 119 20.77 8.01 -0.96
C VAL A 119 20.91 7.96 0.57
N GLY A 120 21.26 6.78 1.08
CA GLY A 120 21.48 6.47 2.49
C GLY A 120 22.09 5.10 2.61
#